data_AF-A0A3M1QHA6-F1
#
_entry.id   AF-A0A3M1QHA6-F1
#
_cell.length_a   1.000
_cell.length_b   1.000
_cell.length_c   1.000
_cell.angle_alpha   90.00
_cell.angle_beta   90.00
_cell.angle_gamma   90.00
#
_symmetry.space_group_name_H-M   'P 1'
#
loop_
_entity.id
_entity.type
_entity.pdbx_description
1 polymer ?
#
loop_
_entity_poly.entity_id
_entity_poly.type
_entity_poly.pdbx_seq_one_letter_code
_entity_poly.pdbx_strand_id
1 'polypeptide(L)'
;TIAARELEILTQRTRAVADEIIRESGVKLKYLVGTMVETPRAALTADEVAQVAEFFSFGTNDLTQMTMGLSRDDAGRFLPEYCDHDRTGIFDEDPFQSLDQAGVGKLVRMGIELGRQTRPKLKVGICGEHGGDPASVKFCHRVGMDYVSCSPYRVPIARVAAAQAAIEEDSERRATRKRTSASRRSSGKRAKKAKSAAKSRKRAKAKRKARR
;
A
#
# COMPACT_ATOMS: atom_id res chain seq x y z
N THR A 1 -6.17 3.35 -18.60
CA THR A 1 -4.87 3.25 -19.34
C THR A 1 -4.45 1.83 -19.52
N ILE A 2 -3.93 1.49 -20.70
CA ILE A 2 -3.47 0.16 -21.11
C ILE A 2 -1.95 0.16 -21.34
N ALA A 3 -1.36 1.26 -21.83
CA ALA A 3 0.09 1.38 -22.09
C ALA A 3 0.63 2.81 -21.89
N ALA A 4 1.95 2.94 -21.67
CA ALA A 4 2.61 4.24 -21.55
C ALA A 4 2.43 5.12 -22.80
N ARG A 5 2.49 4.53 -23.99
CA ARG A 5 2.30 5.25 -25.26
C ARG A 5 0.90 5.84 -25.42
N GLU A 6 -0.13 5.12 -24.97
CA GLU A 6 -1.50 5.63 -24.97
C GLU A 6 -1.61 6.87 -24.08
N LEU A 7 -1.06 6.78 -22.86
CA LEU A 7 -1.02 7.91 -21.93
C LEU A 7 -0.21 9.09 -22.47
N GLU A 8 0.90 8.83 -23.16
CA GLU A 8 1.74 9.88 -23.75
C GLU A 8 0.97 10.69 -24.81
N ILE A 9 0.26 10.02 -25.72
CA ILE A 9 -0.55 10.67 -26.75
C ILE A 9 -1.61 11.57 -26.12
N LEU A 10 -2.32 11.07 -25.10
CA LEU A 10 -3.35 11.83 -24.40
C LEU A 10 -2.74 13.01 -23.62
N THR A 11 -1.62 12.78 -22.95
CA THR A 11 -0.91 13.82 -22.18
C THR A 11 -0.46 14.97 -23.10
N GLN A 12 0.10 14.66 -24.27
CA GLN A 12 0.51 15.68 -25.24
C GLN A 12 -0.67 16.53 -25.70
N ARG A 13 -1.82 15.90 -25.99
CA ARG A 13 -3.05 16.61 -26.37
C ARG A 13 -3.59 17.48 -25.23
N THR A 14 -3.65 16.93 -24.02
CA THR A 14 -4.10 17.67 -22.83
C THR A 14 -3.22 18.88 -22.56
N ARG A 15 -1.89 18.73 -22.64
CA ARG A 15 -0.95 19.83 -22.40
C ARG A 15 -1.05 20.91 -23.48
N ALA A 16 -1.16 20.54 -24.75
CA ALA A 16 -1.30 21.51 -25.84
C ALA A 16 -2.49 22.47 -25.59
N VAL A 17 -3.66 21.91 -25.26
CA VAL A 17 -4.86 22.71 -24.98
C VAL A 17 -4.74 23.49 -23.67
N ALA A 18 -4.26 22.86 -22.60
CA ALA A 18 -4.15 23.51 -21.30
C ALA A 18 -3.16 24.70 -21.34
N ASP A 19 -2.00 24.51 -21.96
CA ASP A 19 -0.95 25.53 -22.03
C ASP A 19 -1.36 26.72 -22.93
N GLU A 20 -2.14 26.46 -23.99
CA GLU A 20 -2.77 27.50 -24.81
C GLU A 20 -3.72 28.37 -23.98
N ILE A 21 -4.67 27.76 -23.27
CA ILE A 21 -5.64 28.48 -22.43
C ILE A 21 -4.94 29.24 -21.29
N ILE A 22 -3.94 28.65 -20.65
CA ILE A 22 -3.17 29.28 -19.57
C ILE A 22 -2.43 30.52 -20.10
N ARG A 23 -1.84 30.42 -21.30
CA ARG A 23 -1.16 31.54 -21.96
C ARG A 23 -2.13 32.66 -22.32
N GLU A 24 -3.28 32.34 -22.90
CA GLU A 24 -4.29 33.33 -23.30
C GLU A 24 -4.92 34.06 -22.10
N SER A 25 -5.14 33.35 -21.01
CA SER A 25 -5.68 33.93 -19.77
C SER A 25 -4.67 34.77 -18.99
N GLY A 26 -3.38 34.71 -19.34
CA GLY A 26 -2.33 35.48 -18.66
C GLY A 26 -2.06 35.08 -17.21
N VAL A 27 -2.59 33.93 -16.75
CA VAL A 27 -2.41 33.44 -15.38
C VAL A 27 -1.28 32.42 -15.29
N LYS A 28 -0.70 32.27 -14.10
CA LYS A 28 0.25 31.19 -13.81
C LYS A 28 -0.48 30.06 -13.10
N LEU A 29 -0.79 28.99 -13.82
CA LEU A 29 -1.43 27.78 -13.27
C LEU A 29 -0.48 26.58 -13.37
N LYS A 30 -0.28 25.89 -12.25
CA LYS A 30 0.40 24.58 -12.24
C LYS A 30 -0.66 23.49 -12.20
N TYR A 31 -0.51 22.49 -13.06
CA TYR A 31 -1.40 21.33 -13.13
C TYR A 31 -0.57 20.05 -13.29
N LEU A 32 -1.19 18.91 -12.95
CA LEU A 32 -0.59 17.59 -13.11
C LEU A 32 -1.42 16.78 -14.10
N VAL A 33 -0.76 15.96 -14.91
CA VAL A 33 -1.40 14.94 -15.74
C VAL A 33 -0.98 13.58 -15.22
N GLY A 34 -1.96 12.82 -14.74
CA GLY A 34 -1.76 11.47 -14.22
C GLY A 34 -2.71 10.50 -14.90
N THR A 35 -2.88 9.34 -14.29
CA THR A 35 -3.68 8.29 -14.92
C THR A 35 -4.41 7.39 -13.93
N MET A 36 -5.50 6.78 -14.40
CA MET A 36 -6.10 5.66 -13.70
C MET A 36 -5.33 4.38 -13.95
N VAL A 37 -5.00 3.67 -12.87
CA VAL A 37 -4.48 2.31 -12.90
C VAL A 37 -5.64 1.38 -12.59
N GLU A 38 -6.34 1.00 -13.66
CA GLU A 38 -7.62 0.27 -13.59
C GLU A 38 -7.63 -0.99 -14.49
N THR A 39 -6.52 -1.23 -15.20
CA THR A 39 -6.30 -2.45 -15.97
C THR A 39 -5.15 -3.26 -15.36
N PRO A 40 -5.21 -4.60 -15.37
CA PRO A 40 -4.08 -5.42 -14.91
C PRO A 40 -2.79 -5.11 -15.66
N ARG A 41 -2.86 -4.85 -16.97
CA ARG A 41 -1.69 -4.49 -17.77
C ARG A 41 -1.03 -3.20 -17.27
N ALA A 42 -1.80 -2.16 -16.96
CA ALA A 42 -1.22 -0.92 -16.42
C ALA A 42 -0.52 -1.11 -15.08
N ALA A 43 -1.02 -2.01 -14.22
CA ALA A 43 -0.35 -2.35 -12.96
C ALA A 43 0.95 -3.15 -13.19
N LEU A 44 0.93 -4.08 -14.15
CA LEU A 44 2.08 -4.91 -14.53
C LEU A 44 3.22 -4.10 -15.20
N THR A 45 2.89 -3.03 -15.92
CA THR A 45 3.87 -2.17 -16.62
C THR A 45 3.94 -0.78 -16.00
N ALA A 46 3.69 -0.65 -14.70
CA ALA A 46 3.49 0.65 -14.07
C ALA A 46 4.76 1.51 -13.99
N ASP A 47 5.93 0.89 -14.05
CA ASP A 47 7.24 1.53 -14.20
C ASP A 47 7.33 2.32 -15.51
N GLU A 48 6.86 1.76 -16.62
CA GLU A 48 6.78 2.46 -17.92
C GLU A 48 5.74 3.58 -17.88
N VAL A 49 4.55 3.29 -17.33
CA VAL A 49 3.46 4.28 -17.24
C VAL A 49 3.88 5.49 -16.39
N ALA A 50 4.65 5.27 -15.31
CA ALA A 50 5.14 6.32 -14.42
C ALA A 50 6.21 7.25 -15.04
N GLN A 51 6.79 6.89 -16.19
CA GLN A 51 7.64 7.80 -16.96
C GLN A 51 6.83 9.03 -17.42
N VAL A 52 5.56 8.81 -17.77
CA VAL A 52 4.64 9.85 -18.26
C VAL A 52 3.75 10.38 -17.13
N ALA A 53 3.14 9.49 -16.35
CA ALA A 53 2.18 9.87 -15.32
C ALA A 53 2.83 10.62 -14.14
N GLU A 54 2.21 11.72 -13.72
CA GLU A 54 2.63 12.48 -12.54
C GLU A 54 1.95 12.00 -11.24
N PHE A 55 0.84 11.27 -11.36
CA PHE A 55 0.15 10.59 -10.27
C PHE A 55 -0.60 9.35 -10.79
N PHE A 56 -0.86 8.40 -9.89
CA PHE A 56 -1.74 7.26 -10.11
C PHE A 56 -3.00 7.37 -9.25
N SER A 57 -4.14 7.05 -9.84
CA SER A 57 -5.39 6.78 -9.13
C SER A 57 -5.84 5.36 -9.44
N PHE A 58 -5.85 4.47 -8.47
CA PHE A 58 -6.32 3.11 -8.67
C PHE A 58 -7.84 3.09 -8.81
N GLY A 59 -8.32 2.81 -10.02
CA GLY A 59 -9.72 2.55 -10.33
C GLY A 59 -10.04 1.10 -9.99
N THR A 60 -10.24 0.83 -8.70
CA THR A 60 -10.28 -0.56 -8.21
C THR A 60 -11.55 -1.31 -8.58
N ASN A 61 -12.63 -0.61 -8.94
CA ASN A 61 -13.83 -1.25 -9.46
C ASN A 61 -13.51 -2.00 -10.78
N ASP A 62 -13.00 -1.30 -11.79
CA ASP A 62 -12.62 -1.89 -13.07
C ASP A 62 -11.43 -2.85 -12.94
N LEU A 63 -10.46 -2.51 -12.07
CA LEU A 63 -9.34 -3.41 -11.81
C LEU A 63 -9.84 -4.75 -11.24
N THR A 64 -10.83 -4.73 -10.36
CA THR A 64 -11.45 -5.96 -9.81
C THR A 64 -12.18 -6.73 -10.90
N GLN A 65 -12.98 -6.06 -11.74
CA GLN A 65 -13.67 -6.71 -12.85
C GLN A 65 -12.69 -7.45 -13.76
N MET A 66 -11.63 -6.76 -14.18
CA MET A 66 -10.64 -7.28 -15.13
C MET A 66 -9.73 -8.36 -14.51
N THR A 67 -9.45 -8.26 -13.20
CA THR A 67 -8.61 -9.24 -12.50
C THR A 67 -9.36 -10.54 -12.24
N MET A 68 -10.63 -10.44 -11.86
CA MET A 68 -11.44 -11.60 -11.48
C MET A 68 -12.26 -12.18 -12.65
N GLY A 69 -12.35 -11.47 -13.78
CA GLY A 69 -13.22 -11.84 -14.89
C GLY A 69 -14.70 -11.71 -14.54
N LEU A 70 -15.06 -10.75 -13.67
CA LEU A 70 -16.41 -10.54 -13.18
C LEU A 70 -16.98 -9.23 -13.74
N SER A 71 -18.08 -9.32 -14.49
CA SER A 71 -18.90 -8.15 -14.84
C SER A 71 -19.70 -7.73 -13.61
N ARG A 72 -19.50 -6.51 -13.11
CA ARG A 72 -20.21 -6.01 -11.91
C ARG A 72 -21.72 -6.02 -12.10
N ASP A 73 -22.18 -5.71 -13.32
CA ASP A 73 -23.60 -5.65 -13.65
C ASP A 73 -24.26 -7.04 -13.69
N ASP A 74 -23.50 -8.09 -13.96
CA ASP A 74 -23.99 -9.47 -13.98
C ASP A 74 -23.74 -10.24 -12.67
N ALA A 75 -22.74 -9.79 -11.88
CA ALA A 75 -22.25 -10.51 -10.72
C ALA A 75 -23.27 -10.63 -9.59
N GLY A 76 -24.25 -9.72 -9.52
CA GLY A 76 -25.35 -9.79 -8.54
C GLY A 76 -26.18 -11.07 -8.60
N ARG A 77 -26.11 -11.83 -9.70
CA ARG A 77 -26.83 -13.11 -9.87
C ARG A 77 -26.21 -14.29 -9.12
N PHE A 78 -24.92 -14.23 -8.80
CA PHE A 78 -24.20 -15.35 -8.16
C PHE A 78 -23.33 -14.93 -6.97
N LEU A 79 -22.90 -13.66 -6.88
CA LEU A 79 -22.07 -13.18 -5.76
C LEU A 79 -22.67 -13.42 -4.38
N PRO A 80 -23.99 -13.26 -4.15
CA PRO A 80 -24.58 -13.56 -2.85
C PRO A 80 -24.35 -15.01 -2.40
N GLU A 81 -24.39 -15.97 -3.33
CA GLU A 81 -24.12 -17.38 -3.03
C GLU A 81 -22.62 -17.65 -2.83
N TYR A 82 -21.76 -16.91 -3.54
CA TYR A 82 -20.30 -16.98 -3.38
C TYR A 82 -19.82 -16.44 -2.03
N CYS A 83 -20.56 -15.47 -1.45
CA CYS A 83 -20.27 -14.90 -0.14
C CYS A 83 -21.02 -15.58 1.02
N ASP A 84 -21.94 -16.51 0.72
CA ASP A 84 -22.66 -17.28 1.72
C ASP A 84 -21.80 -18.45 2.20
N HIS A 85 -21.25 -18.33 3.41
CA HIS A 85 -20.40 -19.35 4.05
C HIS A 85 -21.15 -20.65 4.39
N ASP A 86 -22.47 -20.62 4.52
CA ASP A 86 -23.27 -21.84 4.72
C ASP A 86 -23.51 -22.58 3.40
N ARG A 87 -23.19 -21.95 2.27
CA ARG A 87 -23.26 -22.54 0.93
C ARG A 87 -21.88 -22.80 0.36
N THR A 88 -21.33 -21.84 -0.37
CA THR A 88 -20.08 -22.03 -1.11
C THR A 88 -18.90 -21.38 -0.41
N GLY A 89 -19.09 -20.23 0.25
CA GLY A 89 -18.05 -19.51 0.98
C GLY A 89 -16.78 -19.27 0.16
N ILE A 90 -16.91 -19.01 -1.14
CA ILE A 90 -15.78 -18.79 -2.06
C ILE A 90 -15.08 -17.46 -1.73
N PHE A 91 -15.86 -16.43 -1.40
CA PHE A 91 -15.36 -15.15 -0.94
C PHE A 91 -15.85 -14.86 0.47
N ASP A 92 -15.00 -14.25 1.29
CA ASP A 92 -15.40 -13.79 2.62
C ASP A 92 -16.35 -12.58 2.54
N GLU A 93 -16.12 -11.71 1.55
CA GLU A 93 -16.91 -10.50 1.30
C GLU A 93 -17.04 -10.24 -0.20
N ASP A 94 -18.05 -9.47 -0.61
CA ASP A 94 -18.21 -9.02 -1.99
C ASP A 94 -16.95 -8.22 -2.43
N PRO A 95 -16.21 -8.70 -3.46
CA PRO A 95 -14.96 -8.07 -3.87
C PRO A 95 -15.14 -6.68 -4.50
N PHE A 96 -16.38 -6.26 -4.79
CA PHE A 96 -16.70 -4.89 -5.23
C PHE A 96 -17.03 -3.95 -4.07
N GLN A 97 -17.19 -4.48 -2.85
CA GLN A 97 -17.43 -3.69 -1.63
C GLN A 97 -16.17 -3.57 -0.78
N SER A 98 -15.46 -4.68 -0.58
CA SER A 98 -14.15 -4.71 0.08
C SER A 98 -13.09 -5.26 -0.87
N LEU A 99 -11.94 -4.59 -0.91
CA LEU A 99 -10.88 -4.90 -1.85
C LEU A 99 -10.32 -6.30 -1.57
N ASP A 100 -10.35 -7.17 -2.57
CA ASP A 100 -9.61 -8.44 -2.56
C ASP A 100 -8.10 -8.17 -2.44
N GLN A 101 -7.56 -8.41 -1.24
CA GLN A 101 -6.14 -8.17 -0.99
C GLN A 101 -5.23 -9.28 -1.53
N ALA A 102 -5.78 -10.46 -1.84
CA ALA A 102 -5.02 -11.64 -2.24
C ALA A 102 -4.77 -11.72 -3.75
N GLY A 103 -5.68 -11.18 -4.57
CA GLY A 103 -5.53 -11.00 -6.01
C GLY A 103 -5.33 -9.55 -6.40
N VAL A 104 -6.41 -8.74 -6.36
CA VAL A 104 -6.40 -7.32 -6.80
C VAL A 104 -5.36 -6.51 -6.02
N GLY A 105 -5.25 -6.73 -4.71
CA GLY A 105 -4.27 -6.09 -3.84
C GLY A 105 -2.82 -6.37 -4.24
N LYS A 106 -2.50 -7.51 -4.86
CA LYS A 106 -1.16 -7.78 -5.39
C LYS A 106 -0.85 -6.89 -6.58
N LEU A 107 -1.81 -6.68 -7.48
CA LEU A 107 -1.66 -5.74 -8.60
C LEU A 107 -1.51 -4.31 -8.11
N VAL A 108 -2.30 -3.91 -7.11
CA VAL A 108 -2.18 -2.59 -6.49
C VAL A 108 -0.78 -2.39 -5.90
N ARG A 109 -0.29 -3.34 -5.10
CA ARG A 109 1.05 -3.27 -4.50
C ARG A 109 2.15 -3.19 -5.57
N MET A 110 2.08 -4.06 -6.57
CA MET A 110 3.04 -4.10 -7.67
C MET A 110 3.04 -2.78 -8.45
N GLY A 111 1.87 -2.24 -8.79
CA GLY A 111 1.76 -0.98 -9.52
C GLY A 111 2.33 0.21 -8.73
N ILE A 112 2.14 0.24 -7.41
CA ILE A 112 2.75 1.25 -6.53
C ILE A 112 4.28 1.12 -6.52
N GLU A 113 4.78 -0.10 -6.34
CA GLU A 113 6.22 -0.38 -6.25
C GLU A 113 6.92 -0.02 -7.55
N LEU A 114 6.45 -0.54 -8.69
CA LEU A 114 7.00 -0.25 -10.02
C LEU A 114 6.89 1.24 -10.36
N GLY A 115 5.73 1.87 -10.13
CA GLY A 115 5.55 3.29 -10.40
C GLY A 115 6.51 4.18 -9.59
N ARG A 116 6.73 3.85 -8.30
CA ARG A 116 7.66 4.59 -7.44
C ARG A 116 9.12 4.25 -7.67
N GLN A 117 9.45 3.10 -8.28
CA GLN A 117 10.80 2.84 -8.77
C GLN A 117 11.19 3.84 -9.87
N THR A 118 10.29 4.11 -10.82
CA THR A 118 10.51 5.11 -11.87
C THR A 118 10.40 6.55 -11.35
N ARG A 119 9.39 6.84 -10.52
CA ARG A 119 9.13 8.17 -9.97
C ARG A 119 9.00 8.11 -8.44
N PRO A 120 10.08 8.29 -7.66
CA PRO A 120 10.08 8.11 -6.20
C PRO A 120 9.06 8.96 -5.42
N LYS A 121 8.65 10.10 -5.97
CA LYS A 121 7.65 11.01 -5.38
C LYS A 121 6.28 10.91 -6.06
N LEU A 122 6.02 9.83 -6.81
CA LEU A 122 4.74 9.59 -7.48
C LEU A 122 3.63 9.62 -6.45
N LYS A 123 2.65 10.49 -6.68
CA LYS A 123 1.44 10.56 -5.87
C LYS A 123 0.53 9.42 -6.26
N VAL A 124 0.09 8.65 -5.27
CA VAL A 124 -0.75 7.48 -5.51
C VAL A 124 -1.95 7.49 -4.60
N GLY A 125 -3.14 7.32 -5.16
CA GLY A 125 -4.34 7.10 -4.38
C GLY A 125 -5.25 6.06 -5.00
N ILE A 126 -6.43 5.92 -4.41
CA ILE A 126 -7.50 5.02 -4.84
C ILE A 126 -8.80 5.82 -4.96
N CYS A 127 -9.62 5.45 -5.94
CA CYS A 127 -10.98 5.94 -6.10
C CYS A 127 -11.97 4.78 -6.20
N GLY A 128 -13.25 5.08 -5.97
CA GLY A 128 -14.34 4.11 -6.04
C GLY A 128 -14.84 3.67 -4.68
N GLU A 129 -15.57 2.55 -4.66
CA GLU A 129 -16.26 2.06 -3.46
C GLU A 129 -15.29 1.65 -2.36
N HIS A 130 -14.19 1.00 -2.73
CA HIS A 130 -13.14 0.55 -1.80
C HIS A 130 -12.48 1.71 -1.04
N GLY A 131 -12.48 2.93 -1.60
CA GLY A 131 -11.93 4.10 -0.92
C GLY A 131 -12.70 4.50 0.34
N GLY A 132 -13.93 4.00 0.52
CA GLY A 132 -14.79 4.23 1.68
C GLY A 132 -15.02 2.99 2.55
N ASP A 133 -14.35 1.87 2.26
CA ASP A 133 -14.41 0.65 3.05
C ASP A 133 -13.26 0.61 4.09
N PRO A 134 -13.52 0.44 5.39
CA PRO A 134 -12.47 0.45 6.41
C PRO A 134 -11.33 -0.54 6.19
N ALA A 135 -11.63 -1.78 5.74
CA ALA A 135 -10.60 -2.80 5.55
C ALA A 135 -9.69 -2.44 4.36
N SER A 136 -10.29 -1.98 3.27
CA SER A 136 -9.62 -1.46 2.08
C SER A 136 -8.79 -0.21 2.37
N VAL A 137 -9.32 0.75 3.15
CA VAL A 137 -8.57 1.96 3.56
C VAL A 137 -7.35 1.59 4.39
N LYS A 138 -7.49 0.65 5.32
CA LYS A 138 -6.35 0.12 6.09
C LYS A 138 -5.32 -0.56 5.19
N PHE A 139 -5.76 -1.30 4.17
CA PHE A 139 -4.85 -1.86 3.17
C PHE A 139 -4.10 -0.75 2.40
N CYS A 140 -4.82 0.28 1.92
CA CYS A 140 -4.25 1.42 1.21
C CYS A 140 -3.16 2.12 2.03
N HIS A 141 -3.39 2.30 3.34
CA HIS A 141 -2.39 2.79 4.28
C HIS A 141 -1.16 1.88 4.33
N ARG A 142 -1.33 0.57 4.48
CA ARG A 142 -0.22 -0.40 4.56
C ARG A 142 0.63 -0.46 3.29
N VAL A 143 0.02 -0.31 2.11
CA VAL A 143 0.76 -0.25 0.84
C VAL A 143 1.31 1.14 0.52
N GLY A 144 1.09 2.10 1.41
CA GLY A 144 1.69 3.43 1.35
C GLY A 144 1.05 4.37 0.35
N MET A 145 -0.26 4.28 0.09
CA MET A 145 -0.97 5.29 -0.70
C MET A 145 -0.95 6.66 -0.01
N ASP A 146 -0.93 7.73 -0.81
CA ASP A 146 -0.97 9.12 -0.35
C ASP A 146 -2.39 9.55 0.06
N TYR A 147 -3.44 9.00 -0.56
CA TYR A 147 -4.82 9.35 -0.27
C TYR A 147 -5.81 8.24 -0.64
N VAL A 148 -7.02 8.34 -0.08
CA VAL A 148 -8.21 7.59 -0.51
C VAL A 148 -9.31 8.58 -0.92
N SER A 149 -10.08 8.24 -1.94
CA SER A 149 -11.20 9.04 -2.44
C SER A 149 -12.48 8.20 -2.45
N CYS A 150 -13.55 8.73 -1.85
CA CYS A 150 -14.83 8.04 -1.68
C CYS A 150 -16.01 9.01 -1.76
N SER A 151 -17.22 8.46 -1.81
CA SER A 151 -18.44 9.27 -1.84
C SER A 151 -18.55 10.17 -0.58
N PRO A 152 -19.20 11.35 -0.67
CA PRO A 152 -19.21 12.34 0.40
C PRO A 152 -19.62 11.77 1.77
N TYR A 153 -20.62 10.90 1.80
CA TYR A 153 -21.12 10.29 3.04
C TYR A 153 -20.16 9.26 3.66
N ARG A 154 -19.23 8.69 2.88
CA ARG A 154 -18.22 7.75 3.35
C ARG A 154 -16.93 8.44 3.82
N VAL A 155 -16.78 9.74 3.59
CA VAL A 155 -15.59 10.51 4.02
C VAL A 155 -15.33 10.39 5.53
N PRO A 156 -16.32 10.51 6.44
CA PRO A 156 -16.06 10.34 7.87
C PRO A 156 -15.55 8.93 8.22
N ILE A 157 -16.11 7.90 7.57
CA ILE A 157 -15.69 6.50 7.75
C ILE A 157 -14.25 6.31 7.31
N ALA A 158 -13.90 6.78 6.11
CA ALA A 158 -12.54 6.70 5.58
C ALA A 158 -11.53 7.42 6.47
N ARG A 159 -11.88 8.59 7.02
CA ARG A 159 -11.03 9.34 7.97
C ARG A 159 -10.77 8.55 9.25
N VAL A 160 -11.81 7.96 9.85
CA VAL A 160 -11.66 7.15 11.07
C VAL A 160 -10.83 5.90 10.78
N ALA A 161 -11.11 5.19 9.69
CA ALA A 161 -10.35 4.01 9.30
C ALA A 161 -8.86 4.31 9.04
N ALA A 162 -8.55 5.42 8.35
CA ALA A 162 -7.18 5.86 8.12
C ALA A 162 -6.47 6.23 9.44
N ALA A 163 -7.16 6.91 10.36
CA ALA A 163 -6.61 7.22 11.68
C ALA A 163 -6.32 5.94 12.49
N GLN A 164 -7.24 4.98 12.49
CA GLN A 164 -7.04 3.68 13.11
C GLN A 164 -5.83 2.94 12.51
N ALA A 165 -5.71 2.91 11.18
CA ALA A 165 -4.57 2.30 10.49
C ALA A 165 -3.22 2.90 10.94
N ALA A 166 -3.15 4.23 11.04
CA ALA A 166 -1.96 4.93 11.48
C ALA A 166 -1.62 4.64 12.97
N ILE A 167 -2.63 4.58 13.84
CA ILE A 167 -2.46 4.26 15.26
C ILE A 167 -2.00 2.81 15.45
N GLU A 168 -2.62 1.87 14.73
CA GLU A 168 -2.26 0.45 14.74
C GLU A 168 -0.77 0.29 14.35
N GLU A 169 -0.35 0.89 13.23
CA GLU A 169 1.03 0.85 12.76
C GLU A 169 2.02 1.47 13.76
N ASP A 170 1.70 2.63 14.38
CA ASP A 170 2.56 3.22 15.41
C ASP A 170 2.66 2.32 16.65
N SER A 171 1.54 1.71 17.06
CA SER A 171 1.51 0.78 18.19
C SER A 171 2.40 -0.44 17.97
N GLU A 172 2.37 -1.02 16.76
CA GLU A 172 3.20 -2.15 16.34
C GLU A 172 4.68 -1.75 16.28
N ARG A 173 5.00 -0.57 15.73
CA ARG A 173 6.36 -0.01 15.72
C ARG A 173 6.90 0.16 17.14
N ARG A 174 6.09 0.70 18.07
CA ARG A 174 6.48 0.84 19.48
C ARG A 174 6.69 -0.50 20.16
N ALA A 175 5.81 -1.48 19.93
CA ALA A 175 5.94 -2.83 20.48
C ALA A 175 7.23 -3.51 19.99
N THR A 176 7.55 -3.38 18.70
CA THR A 176 8.77 -3.91 18.09
C THR A 176 10.03 -3.26 18.66
N ARG A 177 10.03 -1.94 18.88
CA ARG A 177 11.12 -1.21 19.57
C ARG A 177 11.32 -1.67 21.02
N LYS A 178 10.24 -1.94 21.74
CA LYS A 178 10.30 -2.47 23.13
C LYS A 178 10.89 -3.90 23.15
N ARG A 179 10.46 -4.78 22.25
CA ARG A 179 10.97 -6.17 22.16
C ARG A 179 12.46 -6.21 21.79
N THR A 180 12.88 -5.42 20.80
CA THR A 180 14.29 -5.34 20.37
C THR A 180 15.20 -4.77 21.46
N SER A 181 14.76 -3.73 22.19
CA SER A 181 15.52 -3.17 23.31
C SER A 181 15.61 -4.14 24.51
N ALA A 182 14.54 -4.89 24.81
CA ALA A 182 14.55 -5.93 25.84
C ALA A 182 15.50 -7.09 25.49
N SER A 183 15.50 -7.55 24.23
CA SER A 183 16.41 -8.58 23.72
C SER A 183 17.89 -8.14 23.79
N ARG A 184 18.20 -6.90 23.40
CA ARG A 184 19.57 -6.33 23.52
C ARG A 184 20.02 -6.20 24.98
N ARG A 185 19.13 -5.85 25.91
CA ARG A 185 19.43 -5.80 27.35
C ARG A 185 19.70 -7.18 27.94
N SER A 186 18.93 -8.21 27.55
CA SER A 186 19.10 -9.57 28.06
C SER A 186 20.39 -10.22 27.54
N SER A 187 20.73 -10.04 26.27
CA SER A 187 21.99 -10.52 25.68
C SER A 187 23.20 -9.81 26.28
N GLY A 188 23.14 -8.50 26.50
CA GLY A 188 24.17 -7.73 27.20
C GLY A 188 24.40 -8.19 28.65
N LYS A 189 23.33 -8.50 29.40
CA LYS A 189 23.44 -9.06 30.76
C LYS A 189 24.07 -10.46 30.76
N ARG A 190 23.67 -11.34 29.82
CA ARG A 190 24.27 -12.68 29.66
C ARG A 190 25.77 -12.60 29.32
N ALA A 191 26.15 -11.71 28.40
CA ALA A 191 27.55 -11.50 28.02
C ALA A 191 28.40 -10.96 29.19
N LYS A 192 27.88 -10.03 29.99
CA LYS A 192 28.56 -9.54 31.21
C LYS A 192 28.72 -10.65 32.26
N LYS A 193 27.68 -11.47 32.48
CA LYS A 193 27.73 -12.60 33.43
C LYS A 193 28.75 -13.67 33.01
N ALA A 194 28.82 -13.99 31.71
CA ALA A 194 29.80 -14.91 31.15
C ALA A 194 31.25 -14.39 31.31
N LYS A 195 31.50 -13.11 31.02
CA LYS A 195 32.82 -12.48 31.23
C LYS A 195 33.25 -12.48 32.70
N SER A 196 32.31 -12.20 33.62
CA SER A 196 32.56 -12.26 35.07
C SER A 196 32.93 -13.68 35.53
N ALA A 197 32.16 -14.69 35.10
CA ALA A 197 32.42 -16.10 35.44
C ALA A 197 33.75 -16.62 34.86
N ALA A 198 34.14 -16.16 33.66
CA ALA A 198 35.44 -16.49 33.08
C ALA A 198 36.61 -15.87 33.88
N LYS A 199 36.43 -14.62 34.36
CA LYS A 199 37.44 -13.91 35.17
C LYS A 199 37.60 -14.54 36.56
N SER A 200 36.51 -14.99 37.20
CA SER A 200 36.58 -15.70 38.48
C SER A 200 37.23 -17.08 38.35
N ARG A 201 36.91 -17.85 37.30
CA ARG A 201 37.56 -19.14 37.00
C ARG A 201 39.07 -18.99 36.75
N LYS A 202 39.50 -17.94 36.03
CA LYS A 202 40.93 -17.64 35.83
C LYS A 202 41.64 -17.31 37.16
N ARG A 203 41.03 -16.50 38.03
CA ARG A 203 41.58 -16.17 39.36
C ARG A 203 41.68 -17.39 40.29
N ALA A 204 40.67 -18.27 40.27
CA ALA A 204 40.68 -19.50 41.06
C ALA A 204 41.78 -20.47 40.60
N LYS A 205 41.97 -20.64 39.28
CA LYS A 205 43.09 -21.43 38.73
C LYS A 205 44.46 -20.85 39.12
N ALA A 206 44.62 -19.53 39.08
CA ALA A 206 45.86 -18.86 39.47
C ALA A 206 46.20 -19.07 40.96
N LYS A 207 45.21 -18.91 41.87
CA LYS A 207 45.40 -19.16 43.32
C LYS A 207 45.75 -20.62 43.63
N ARG A 208 45.18 -21.57 42.89
CA ARG A 208 45.45 -23.00 43.07
C ARG A 208 46.84 -23.41 42.58
N LYS A 209 47.41 -22.66 41.63
CA LYS A 209 48.77 -22.85 41.09
C LYS A 209 49.86 -22.24 41.99
N ALA A 210 49.51 -21.27 42.83
CA ALA A 210 50.43 -20.60 43.77
C ALA A 210 50.48 -21.25 45.17
N ARG A 211 49.70 -22.32 45.41
CA ARG A 211 49.67 -23.10 46.66
C ARG A 211 50.31 -24.50 46.53
N ARG A 212 50.97 -24.76 45.40
CA ARG A 212 51.83 -25.91 45.13
C ARG A 212 53.23 -25.38 44.91
#